data_AF-A0A1F3KDB7-F1
#
_entry.id   AF-A0A1F3KDB7-F1
#
_cell.length_a   1.000
_cell.length_b   1.000
_cell.length_c   1.000
_cell.angle_alpha   90.00
_cell.angle_beta   90.00
_cell.angle_gamma   90.00
#
_symmetry.space_group_name_H-M   'P 1'
#
loop_
_entity.id
_entity.type
_entity.pdbx_description
1 polymer ?
#
loop_
_entity_poly.entity_id
_entity_poly.type
_entity_poly.pdbx_seq_one_letter_code
_entity_poly.pdbx_strand_id
1 'polypeptide(L)'
;MKFLLFGWLALLCLCSFAQKYNCDFQYKKTISDGVIVSFEVIEKNNTIPVESLENIFKQKPDVLSAQFVISGTIKYFKLKIKEHLSADQVREILRQNGFDFNDSSIIKSQIATEHYPVFKDTGNPQADHDRYEKDKQEWIKNYPEEVEIMTGRKISDAVIELPADFPKYEKTGNETEDAILYEKAKKEWHSKQQEIK
;
A
#
# COMPACT_ATOMS: atom_id res chain seq x y z
N MET A 1 -24.54 62.92 36.15
CA MET A 1 -25.69 62.63 35.25
C MET A 1 -25.21 61.78 34.10
N LYS A 2 -25.80 60.58 33.93
CA LYS A 2 -25.86 59.72 32.74
C LYS A 2 -24.56 59.40 31.98
N PHE A 3 -23.94 58.28 32.35
CA PHE A 3 -23.21 57.41 31.42
C PHE A 3 -24.21 56.48 30.73
N LEU A 4 -24.25 56.46 29.39
CA LEU A 4 -24.94 55.46 28.57
C LEU A 4 -24.50 55.58 27.10
N LEU A 5 -24.07 54.46 26.51
CA LEU A 5 -23.93 54.07 25.08
C LEU A 5 -22.66 53.21 24.97
N PHE A 6 -22.68 51.90 25.27
CA PHE A 6 -23.35 50.81 24.54
C PHE A 6 -23.14 50.88 23.03
N GLY A 7 -21.94 50.48 22.58
CA GLY A 7 -21.65 50.08 21.21
C GLY A 7 -21.25 48.61 21.21
N TRP A 8 -22.21 47.73 20.91
CA TRP A 8 -22.04 46.29 20.74
C TRP A 8 -20.92 45.97 19.75
N LEU A 9 -19.79 45.49 20.27
CA LEU A 9 -18.78 44.79 19.48
C LEU A 9 -19.27 43.33 19.35
N ALA A 10 -20.13 43.08 18.36
CA ALA A 10 -20.54 41.74 18.00
C ALA A 10 -19.33 41.02 17.40
N LEU A 11 -18.56 40.39 18.29
CA LEU A 11 -17.52 39.44 17.99
C LEU A 11 -18.18 38.21 17.36
N LEU A 12 -18.38 38.26 16.03
CA LEU A 12 -18.73 37.09 15.23
C LEU A 12 -17.54 36.12 15.31
N CYS A 13 -17.61 35.29 16.35
CA CYS A 13 -16.79 34.10 16.53
C CYS A 13 -17.15 33.15 15.38
N LEU A 14 -16.47 33.33 14.24
CA LEU A 14 -16.39 32.33 13.19
C LEU A 14 -15.68 31.12 13.80
N CYS A 15 -16.46 30.26 14.46
CA CYS A 15 -16.07 28.89 14.70
C CYS A 15 -15.99 28.22 13.32
N SER A 16 -14.85 28.39 12.66
CA SER A 16 -14.41 27.43 11.67
C SER A 16 -14.31 26.10 12.41
N PHE A 17 -15.37 25.29 12.31
CA PHE A 17 -15.28 23.86 12.55
C PHE A 17 -14.30 23.34 11.49
N ALA A 18 -13.00 23.43 11.79
CA ALA A 18 -12.01 22.59 11.17
C ALA A 18 -12.40 21.18 11.58
N GLN A 19 -13.21 20.52 10.75
CA GLN A 19 -13.28 19.07 10.75
C GLN A 19 -11.83 18.63 10.58
N LYS A 20 -11.22 18.26 11.71
CA LYS A 20 -9.89 17.71 11.75
C LYS A 20 -10.05 16.33 11.13
N TYR A 21 -10.02 16.29 9.80
CA TYR A 21 -9.85 15.07 9.05
C TYR A 21 -8.52 14.53 9.54
N ASN A 22 -8.56 13.64 10.54
CA ASN A 22 -7.44 12.81 10.93
C ASN A 22 -7.24 11.83 9.78
N CYS A 23 -6.81 12.35 8.63
CA CYS A 23 -6.41 11.56 7.48
C CYS A 23 -5.01 11.02 7.79
N ASP A 24 -4.94 10.15 8.80
CA ASP A 24 -3.79 9.29 9.04
C ASP A 24 -3.51 8.51 7.75
N PHE A 25 -2.24 8.16 7.50
CA PHE A 25 -1.94 7.35 6.33
C PHE A 25 -2.73 6.05 6.44
N GLN A 26 -3.64 5.79 5.50
CA GLN A 26 -4.51 4.61 5.57
C GLN A 26 -3.70 3.31 5.64
N TYR A 27 -2.48 3.33 5.10
CA TYR A 27 -1.57 2.20 5.08
C TYR A 27 -0.17 2.66 5.48
N LYS A 28 0.31 2.10 6.58
CA LYS A 28 1.61 2.41 7.16
C LYS A 28 2.23 1.12 7.70
N LYS A 29 3.52 0.91 7.42
CA LYS A 29 4.29 -0.20 8.00
C LYS A 29 5.24 0.37 9.05
N THR A 30 5.03 0.03 10.31
CA THR A 30 5.96 0.39 11.38
C THR A 30 7.27 -0.38 11.20
N ILE A 31 8.38 0.29 11.47
CA ILE A 31 9.73 -0.25 11.47
C ILE A 31 10.45 0.28 12.71
N SER A 32 11.60 -0.31 13.07
CA SER A 32 12.31 0.03 14.31
C SER A 32 12.69 1.51 14.46
N ASP A 33 12.83 2.24 13.34
CA ASP A 33 13.23 3.65 13.28
C ASP A 33 12.14 4.58 12.70
N GLY A 34 10.89 4.13 12.60
CA GLY A 34 9.76 4.95 12.17
C GLY A 34 8.70 4.19 11.39
N VAL A 35 8.28 4.76 10.27
CA VAL A 35 7.13 4.30 9.48
C VAL A 35 7.45 4.36 8.00
N ILE A 36 7.01 3.34 7.25
CA ILE A 36 6.99 3.38 5.79
C ILE A 36 5.57 3.68 5.33
N VAL A 37 5.43 4.71 4.50
CA VAL A 37 4.17 5.07 3.85
C VAL A 37 4.35 4.98 2.34
N SER A 38 3.35 4.44 1.66
CA SER A 38 3.32 4.35 0.20
C SER A 38 2.08 5.08 -0.30
N PHE A 39 2.18 5.84 -1.39
CA PHE A 39 1.02 6.54 -1.95
C PHE A 39 1.21 6.85 -3.44
N GLU A 40 0.13 6.76 -4.22
CA GLU A 40 0.15 7.20 -5.61
C GLU A 40 0.23 8.73 -5.66
N VAL A 41 0.89 9.23 -6.70
CA VAL A 41 0.98 10.67 -6.96
C VAL A 41 0.32 10.97 -8.29
N ILE A 42 -0.59 11.94 -8.29
CA ILE A 42 -1.21 12.45 -9.51
C ILE A 42 -0.49 13.74 -9.91
N GLU A 43 0.10 13.74 -11.10
CA GLU A 43 0.65 14.95 -11.71
C GLU A 43 -0.52 15.85 -12.14
N LYS A 44 -0.65 17.05 -11.54
CA LYS A 44 -1.73 17.98 -11.92
C LYS A 44 -1.37 18.88 -13.09
N ASN A 45 -0.11 19.28 -13.24
CA ASN A 45 0.27 20.38 -14.15
C ASN A 45 1.62 20.21 -14.87
N ASN A 46 2.17 18.99 -15.02
CA ASN A 46 3.43 18.70 -15.75
C ASN A 46 4.64 19.61 -15.39
N THR A 47 4.65 20.25 -14.22
CA THR A 47 5.54 21.40 -14.01
C THR A 47 6.89 21.03 -13.40
N ILE A 48 6.99 19.86 -12.75
CA ILE A 48 8.22 19.38 -12.13
C ILE A 48 8.34 17.87 -12.42
N PRO A 49 9.51 17.38 -12.87
CA PRO A 49 9.75 15.95 -12.99
C PRO A 49 9.55 15.28 -11.64
N VAL A 50 8.88 14.13 -11.63
CA VAL A 50 8.56 13.37 -10.41
C VAL A 50 9.83 13.00 -9.63
N GLU A 51 10.96 12.85 -10.30
CA GLU A 51 12.28 12.61 -9.72
C GLU A 51 12.74 13.75 -8.79
N SER A 52 12.23 14.98 -8.99
CA SER A 52 12.54 16.13 -8.15
C SER A 52 11.88 16.02 -6.77
N LEU A 53 10.72 15.34 -6.67
CA LEU A 53 10.05 15.12 -5.39
C LEU A 53 10.89 14.29 -4.43
N GLU A 54 11.66 13.31 -4.93
CA GLU A 54 12.56 12.55 -4.08
C GLU A 54 13.54 13.47 -3.35
N ASN A 55 14.14 14.40 -4.07
CA ASN A 55 15.09 15.36 -3.51
C ASN A 55 14.41 16.30 -2.52
N ILE A 56 13.18 16.75 -2.81
CA ILE A 56 12.40 17.59 -1.91
C ILE A 56 12.10 16.85 -0.59
N PHE A 57 11.71 15.58 -0.66
CA PHE A 57 11.45 14.78 0.54
C PHE A 57 12.75 14.47 1.30
N LYS A 58 13.85 14.12 0.63
CA LYS A 58 15.16 13.86 1.24
C LYS A 58 15.73 15.06 2.01
N GLN A 59 15.31 16.28 1.68
CA GLN A 59 15.68 17.50 2.40
C GLN A 59 14.92 17.70 3.72
N LYS A 60 13.88 16.90 3.99
CA LYS A 60 13.10 17.00 5.23
C LYS A 60 13.78 16.20 6.36
N PRO A 61 13.97 16.78 7.56
CA PRO A 61 14.69 16.11 8.66
C PRO A 61 14.00 14.85 9.19
N ASP A 62 12.69 14.73 8.94
CA ASP A 62 11.86 13.60 9.36
C ASP A 62 11.67 12.55 8.26
N VAL A 63 12.30 12.72 7.09
CA VAL A 63 12.31 11.72 6.03
C VAL A 63 13.65 10.99 6.05
N LEU A 64 13.61 9.69 6.31
CA LEU A 64 14.78 8.80 6.29
C LEU A 64 15.13 8.35 4.88
N SER A 65 14.12 8.12 4.03
CA SER A 65 14.33 7.85 2.60
C SER A 65 13.08 8.20 1.80
N ALA A 66 13.28 8.59 0.54
CA ALA A 66 12.21 8.79 -0.43
C ALA A 66 12.58 8.09 -1.74
N GLN A 67 11.64 7.33 -2.28
CA GLN A 67 11.81 6.60 -3.54
C GLN A 67 10.54 6.71 -4.38
N PHE A 68 10.70 7.08 -5.64
CA PHE A 68 9.68 6.95 -6.65
C PHE A 68 9.76 5.56 -7.29
N VAL A 69 8.61 4.89 -7.40
CA VAL A 69 8.53 3.52 -7.91
C VAL A 69 7.48 3.47 -9.02
N ILE A 70 7.87 2.84 -10.13
CA ILE A 70 6.98 2.51 -11.24
C ILE A 70 6.74 1.01 -11.21
N SER A 71 5.48 0.59 -11.05
CA SER A 71 5.07 -0.80 -11.03
C SER A 71 3.96 -1.01 -12.06
N GLY A 72 4.33 -1.43 -13.26
CA GLY A 72 3.42 -1.51 -14.41
C GLY A 72 2.93 -0.11 -14.81
N THR A 73 1.62 0.11 -14.75
CA THR A 73 0.99 1.39 -15.05
C THR A 73 0.88 2.32 -13.84
N ILE A 74 1.22 1.84 -12.64
CA ILE A 74 1.04 2.58 -11.40
C ILE A 74 2.34 3.28 -11.01
N LYS A 75 2.22 4.56 -10.67
CA LYS A 75 3.32 5.43 -10.21
C LYS A 75 3.08 5.81 -8.77
N TYR A 76 3.96 5.41 -7.85
CA TYR A 76 3.78 5.73 -6.43
C TYR A 76 5.10 6.13 -5.77
N PHE A 77 4.98 6.83 -4.65
CA PHE A 77 6.09 7.13 -3.75
C PHE A 77 6.09 6.20 -2.57
N LYS A 78 7.29 5.80 -2.16
CA LYS A 78 7.57 5.12 -0.90
C LYS A 78 8.43 6.03 -0.04
N LEU A 79 7.90 6.49 1.08
CA LEU A 79 8.63 7.29 2.05
C LEU A 79 8.87 6.47 3.31
N LYS A 80 10.10 6.49 3.79
CA LYS A 80 10.46 6.06 5.14
C LYS A 80 10.60 7.32 5.99
N ILE A 81 9.76 7.46 7.01
CA ILE A 81 9.60 8.70 7.78
C ILE A 81 9.72 8.41 9.27
N LYS A 82 10.19 9.38 10.04
CA LYS A 82 10.13 9.35 11.51
C LYS A 82 8.68 9.59 11.95
N GLU A 83 8.32 9.16 13.16
CA GLU A 83 6.95 9.25 13.69
C GLU A 83 6.34 10.66 13.72
N HIS A 84 7.15 11.71 13.56
CA HIS A 84 6.72 13.10 13.63
C HIS A 84 6.19 13.68 12.31
N LEU A 85 6.40 13.02 11.16
CA LEU A 85 5.91 13.53 9.88
C LEU A 85 4.47 13.07 9.62
N SER A 86 3.52 14.01 9.69
CA SER A 86 2.10 13.74 9.47
C SER A 86 1.75 13.62 7.99
N ALA A 87 0.63 12.96 7.71
CA ALA A 87 0.08 12.88 6.36
C ALA A 87 -0.23 14.26 5.76
N ASP A 88 -0.71 15.21 6.57
CA ASP A 88 -1.00 16.56 6.12
C ASP A 88 0.26 17.32 5.72
N GLN A 89 1.38 17.08 6.42
CA GLN A 89 2.67 17.65 6.03
C GLN A 89 3.15 17.07 4.68
N VAL A 90 2.98 15.77 4.46
CA VAL A 90 3.29 15.15 3.16
C VAL A 90 2.41 15.69 2.04
N ARG A 91 1.09 15.81 2.27
CA ARG A 91 0.15 16.41 1.30
C ARG A 91 0.52 17.85 0.98
N GLU A 92 0.86 18.65 1.98
CA GLU A 92 1.24 20.04 1.77
C GLU A 92 2.51 20.16 0.94
N ILE A 93 3.51 19.29 1.17
CA ILE A 93 4.71 19.21 0.34
C ILE A 93 4.34 18.89 -1.12
N LEU A 94 3.49 17.88 -1.36
CA LEU A 94 3.06 17.52 -2.72
C LEU A 94 2.35 18.70 -3.41
N ARG A 95 1.38 19.32 -2.71
CA ARG A 95 0.58 20.43 -3.22
C ARG A 95 1.43 21.65 -3.58
N GLN A 96 2.40 22.00 -2.73
CA GLN A 96 3.34 23.10 -2.98
C GLN A 96 4.20 22.87 -4.23
N ASN A 97 4.36 21.62 -4.66
CA ASN A 97 5.17 21.23 -5.81
C ASN A 97 4.33 20.83 -7.03
N GLY A 98 3.03 21.14 -7.04
CA GLY A 98 2.15 20.90 -8.20
C GLY A 98 1.69 19.45 -8.36
N PHE A 99 1.82 18.65 -7.30
CA PHE A 99 1.34 17.28 -7.26
C PHE A 99 0.06 17.20 -6.42
N ASP A 100 -0.79 16.25 -6.77
CA ASP A 100 -1.95 15.89 -5.95
C ASP A 100 -1.81 14.46 -5.42
N PHE A 101 -2.57 14.20 -4.37
CA PHE A 101 -2.60 12.93 -3.69
C PHE A 101 -3.92 12.24 -4.00
N ASN A 102 -3.85 11.00 -4.46
CA ASN A 102 -5.04 10.19 -4.65
C ASN A 102 -5.34 9.38 -3.39
N ASP A 103 -6.21 9.92 -2.53
CA ASP A 103 -6.62 9.24 -1.29
C ASP A 103 -7.27 7.87 -1.55
N SER A 104 -7.77 7.61 -2.78
CA SER A 104 -8.34 6.32 -3.17
C SER A 104 -7.34 5.30 -3.73
N SER A 105 -6.11 5.68 -4.03
CA SER A 105 -5.10 4.79 -4.63
C SER A 105 -3.89 4.54 -3.74
N ILE A 106 -4.04 4.73 -2.43
CA ILE A 106 -3.12 4.10 -1.51
C ILE A 106 -3.30 2.59 -1.67
N ILE A 107 -2.37 2.00 -2.42
CA ILE A 107 -2.47 0.68 -3.02
C ILE A 107 -2.49 -0.36 -1.90
N LYS A 108 -3.67 -0.91 -1.61
CA LYS A 108 -3.87 -2.06 -0.71
C LYS A 108 -2.94 -3.25 -1.04
N SER A 109 -2.53 -3.39 -2.31
CA SER A 109 -1.85 -4.58 -2.82
C SER A 109 -0.32 -4.59 -2.78
N GLN A 110 0.37 -3.65 -2.13
CA GLN A 110 1.86 -3.60 -2.13
C GLN A 110 2.53 -3.49 -0.75
N ILE A 111 1.83 -3.86 0.32
CA ILE A 111 2.43 -3.97 1.65
C ILE A 111 2.95 -5.39 1.79
N ALA A 112 4.23 -5.64 1.51
CA ALA A 112 4.86 -6.85 2.04
C ALA A 112 4.96 -6.65 3.56
N THR A 113 4.15 -7.37 4.32
CA THR A 113 4.19 -7.35 5.79
C THR A 113 5.51 -7.93 6.29
N GLU A 114 5.78 -7.83 7.60
CA GLU A 114 7.09 -8.28 8.13
C GLU A 114 7.33 -9.77 7.85
N HIS A 115 6.28 -10.57 7.93
CA HIS A 115 6.36 -12.02 7.77
C HIS A 115 5.97 -12.51 6.37
N TYR A 116 5.74 -11.60 5.41
CA TYR A 116 5.42 -11.99 4.05
C TYR A 116 6.60 -12.77 3.43
N PRO A 117 6.37 -13.98 2.88
CA PRO A 117 7.45 -14.82 2.35
C PRO A 117 8.22 -14.12 1.24
N VAL A 118 9.52 -14.42 1.17
CA VAL A 118 10.41 -13.92 0.12
C VAL A 118 10.73 -15.07 -0.82
N PHE A 119 10.47 -14.89 -2.10
CA PHE A 119 10.91 -15.82 -3.13
C PHE A 119 12.44 -15.81 -3.21
N LYS A 120 13.08 -16.98 -3.11
CA LYS A 120 14.53 -17.14 -3.26
C LYS A 120 14.80 -17.99 -4.49
N ASP A 121 15.63 -17.49 -5.39
CA ASP A 121 16.10 -18.25 -6.54
C ASP A 121 17.37 -19.02 -6.15
N THR A 122 17.31 -20.34 -6.16
CA THR A 122 18.42 -21.25 -5.88
C THR A 122 18.92 -21.96 -7.13
N GLY A 123 18.39 -21.58 -8.31
CA GLY A 123 18.64 -22.27 -9.57
C GLY A 123 17.78 -23.53 -9.77
N ASN A 124 16.82 -23.82 -8.87
CA ASN A 124 15.85 -24.91 -9.02
C ASN A 124 14.42 -24.33 -8.92
N PRO A 125 13.82 -23.94 -10.06
CA PRO A 125 12.55 -23.23 -10.09
C PRO A 125 11.41 -23.95 -9.37
N GLN A 126 11.35 -25.29 -9.45
CA GLN A 126 10.30 -26.08 -8.80
C GLN A 126 10.44 -26.04 -7.28
N ALA A 127 11.64 -26.34 -6.77
CA ALA A 127 11.90 -26.32 -5.34
C ALA A 127 11.70 -24.91 -4.76
N ASP A 128 12.03 -23.87 -5.53
CA ASP A 128 11.84 -22.49 -5.13
C ASP A 128 10.36 -22.09 -5.07
N HIS A 129 9.57 -22.54 -6.03
CA HIS A 129 8.12 -22.33 -6.07
C HIS A 129 7.40 -23.07 -4.94
N ASP A 130 7.67 -24.37 -4.77
CA ASP A 130 7.03 -25.20 -3.74
C ASP A 130 7.34 -24.68 -2.34
N ARG A 131 8.59 -24.28 -2.09
CA ARG A 131 8.97 -23.64 -0.84
C ARG A 131 8.22 -22.33 -0.64
N TYR A 132 8.17 -21.47 -1.65
CA TYR A 132 7.50 -20.18 -1.54
C TYR A 132 5.99 -20.31 -1.29
N GLU A 133 5.31 -21.22 -2.00
CA GLU A 133 3.88 -21.47 -1.78
C GLU A 133 3.62 -22.08 -0.39
N LYS A 134 4.48 -22.99 0.07
CA LYS A 134 4.40 -23.51 1.44
C LYS A 134 4.58 -22.41 2.49
N ASP A 135 5.63 -21.60 2.37
CA ASP A 135 5.90 -20.49 3.28
C ASP A 135 4.74 -19.48 3.27
N LYS A 136 4.10 -19.27 2.11
CA LYS A 136 2.92 -18.42 1.97
C LYS A 136 1.69 -18.99 2.63
N GLN A 137 1.45 -20.29 2.55
CA GLN A 137 0.37 -20.93 3.29
C GLN A 137 0.60 -20.86 4.80
N GLU A 138 1.84 -21.09 5.26
CA GLU A 138 2.21 -20.94 6.66
C GLU A 138 2.03 -19.49 7.14
N TRP A 139 2.42 -18.51 6.32
CA TRP A 139 2.20 -17.09 6.61
C TRP A 139 0.70 -16.77 6.74
N ILE A 140 -0.13 -17.22 5.79
CA ILE A 140 -1.58 -17.00 5.83
C ILE A 140 -2.20 -17.57 7.10
N LYS A 141 -1.74 -18.76 7.53
CA LYS A 141 -2.23 -19.45 8.71
C LYS A 141 -1.80 -18.77 10.01
N ASN A 142 -0.55 -18.30 10.08
CA ASN A 142 0.05 -17.81 11.31
C ASN A 142 -0.12 -16.30 11.52
N TYR A 143 -0.38 -15.54 10.45
CA TYR A 143 -0.50 -14.06 10.48
C TYR A 143 -1.77 -13.58 9.75
N PRO A 144 -2.98 -14.03 10.14
CA PRO A 144 -4.22 -13.67 9.46
C PRO A 144 -4.49 -12.16 9.43
N GLU A 145 -4.05 -11.42 10.44
CA GLU A 145 -4.11 -9.95 10.49
C GLU A 145 -3.25 -9.29 9.41
N GLU A 146 -2.07 -9.85 9.10
CA GLU A 146 -1.22 -9.37 8.02
C GLU A 146 -1.86 -9.62 6.65
N VAL A 147 -2.55 -10.76 6.50
CA VAL A 147 -3.30 -11.06 5.28
C VAL A 147 -4.49 -10.11 5.12
N GLU A 148 -5.20 -9.76 6.20
CA GLU A 148 -6.27 -8.77 6.16
C GLU A 148 -5.71 -7.40 5.73
N ILE A 149 -4.55 -7.00 6.24
CA ILE A 149 -3.87 -5.76 5.84
C ILE A 149 -3.51 -5.80 4.34
N MET A 150 -2.98 -6.92 3.83
CA MET A 150 -2.56 -7.05 2.43
C MET A 150 -3.71 -7.21 1.43
N THR A 151 -4.79 -7.89 1.83
CA THR A 151 -5.86 -8.29 0.92
C THR A 151 -7.15 -7.50 1.13
N GLY A 152 -7.28 -6.81 2.26
CA GLY A 152 -8.52 -6.15 2.69
C GLY A 152 -9.64 -7.13 3.03
N ARG A 153 -9.35 -8.43 3.18
CA ARG A 153 -10.32 -9.48 3.50
C ARG A 153 -10.08 -9.99 4.91
N LYS A 154 -11.12 -9.98 5.74
CA LYS A 154 -11.11 -10.67 7.04
C LYS A 154 -10.96 -12.16 6.83
N ILE A 155 -9.85 -12.73 7.29
CA ILE A 155 -9.67 -14.18 7.40
C ILE A 155 -10.24 -14.59 8.75
N SER A 156 -11.54 -14.41 8.96
CA SER A 156 -12.13 -14.79 10.24
C SER A 156 -12.50 -16.26 10.33
N ASP A 157 -12.65 -17.03 9.24
CA ASP A 157 -13.24 -18.37 9.34
C ASP A 157 -12.75 -19.42 8.31
N ALA A 158 -11.58 -19.27 7.68
CA ALA A 158 -11.12 -20.29 6.74
C ALA A 158 -9.64 -20.63 6.92
N VAL A 159 -9.39 -21.83 7.45
CA VAL A 159 -8.25 -22.63 6.99
C VAL A 159 -8.41 -22.72 5.47
N ILE A 160 -7.60 -22.01 4.70
CA ILE A 160 -7.59 -22.15 3.24
C ILE A 160 -6.88 -23.46 2.93
N GLU A 161 -7.58 -24.58 3.12
CA GLU A 161 -7.27 -25.74 2.32
C GLU A 161 -7.51 -25.33 0.87
N LEU A 162 -6.49 -25.46 0.01
CA LEU A 162 -6.69 -25.27 -1.41
C LEU A 162 -7.84 -26.20 -1.82
N PRO A 163 -8.85 -25.67 -2.54
CA PRO A 163 -9.95 -26.48 -3.03
C PRO A 163 -9.40 -27.73 -3.73
N ALA A 164 -10.06 -28.87 -3.55
CA ALA A 164 -9.57 -30.13 -4.09
C ALA A 164 -9.37 -30.11 -5.62
N ASP A 165 -10.05 -29.19 -6.29
CA ASP A 165 -10.01 -28.91 -7.73
C ASP A 165 -8.99 -27.82 -8.13
N PHE A 166 -8.22 -27.27 -7.19
CA PHE A 166 -7.15 -26.32 -7.52
C PHE A 166 -6.10 -27.02 -8.40
N PRO A 167 -5.66 -26.40 -9.51
CA PRO A 167 -4.71 -27.00 -10.43
C PRO A 167 -3.45 -27.47 -9.72
N LYS A 168 -2.94 -28.63 -10.15
CA LYS A 168 -1.68 -29.20 -9.65
C LYS A 168 -0.63 -29.10 -10.74
N TYR A 169 0.62 -28.96 -10.33
CA TYR A 169 1.74 -29.00 -11.24
C TYR A 169 1.95 -30.44 -11.75
N GLU A 170 1.98 -30.62 -13.07
CA GLU A 170 2.24 -31.91 -13.71
C GLU A 170 3.61 -31.90 -14.39
N LYS A 171 4.43 -32.94 -14.16
CA LYS A 171 5.79 -33.03 -14.69
C LYS A 171 5.82 -33.89 -15.96
N THR A 172 6.03 -33.25 -17.11
CA THR A 172 6.18 -33.94 -18.40
C THR A 172 7.65 -34.11 -18.82
N GLY A 173 8.57 -33.47 -18.11
CA GLY A 173 10.01 -33.50 -18.38
C GLY A 173 10.51 -32.27 -19.15
N ASN A 174 9.63 -31.32 -19.48
CA ASN A 174 9.98 -30.01 -20.01
C ASN A 174 9.50 -28.92 -19.04
N GLU A 175 10.42 -28.44 -18.20
CA GLU A 175 10.11 -27.52 -17.09
C GLU A 175 9.47 -26.21 -17.54
N THR A 176 9.83 -25.72 -18.72
CA THR A 176 9.26 -24.47 -19.27
C THR A 176 7.79 -24.68 -19.64
N GLU A 177 7.49 -25.80 -20.29
CA GLU A 177 6.12 -26.13 -20.70
C GLU A 177 5.25 -26.46 -19.49
N ASP A 178 5.78 -27.22 -18.53
CA ASP A 178 5.09 -27.57 -17.29
C ASP A 178 4.69 -26.32 -16.49
N ALA A 179 5.59 -25.34 -16.37
CA ALA A 179 5.31 -24.05 -15.71
C ALA A 179 4.26 -23.21 -16.46
N ILE A 180 4.33 -23.15 -17.79
CA ILE A 180 3.35 -22.45 -18.63
C ILE A 180 1.96 -23.09 -18.48
N LEU A 181 1.88 -24.42 -18.49
CA LEU A 181 0.64 -25.17 -18.33
C LEU A 181 0.02 -24.94 -16.94
N TYR A 182 0.83 -24.97 -15.90
CA TYR A 182 0.38 -24.74 -14.54
C TYR A 182 -0.20 -23.32 -14.35
N GLU A 183 0.53 -22.28 -14.80
CA GLU A 183 0.05 -20.90 -14.72
C GLU A 183 -1.20 -20.66 -15.58
N LYS A 184 -1.32 -21.34 -16.73
CA LYS A 184 -2.53 -21.31 -17.54
C LYS A 184 -3.72 -21.94 -16.79
N ALA A 185 -3.55 -23.14 -16.24
CA ALA A 185 -4.60 -23.84 -15.50
C ALA A 185 -5.06 -23.03 -14.28
N LYS A 186 -4.13 -22.41 -13.56
CA LYS A 186 -4.40 -21.52 -12.42
C LYS A 186 -5.21 -20.29 -12.82
N LYS A 187 -4.87 -19.65 -13.94
CA LYS A 187 -5.67 -18.53 -14.50
C LYS A 187 -7.09 -18.98 -14.87
N GLU A 188 -7.22 -20.11 -15.56
CA GLU A 188 -8.54 -20.67 -15.94
C GLU A 188 -9.40 -21.00 -14.73
N TRP A 189 -8.80 -21.59 -13.69
CA TRP A 189 -9.48 -21.87 -12.43
C TRP A 189 -9.99 -20.57 -11.79
N HIS A 190 -9.15 -19.54 -11.68
CA HIS A 190 -9.57 -18.25 -11.14
C HIS A 190 -10.69 -17.59 -11.94
N SER A 191 -10.66 -17.65 -13.28
CA SER A 191 -11.73 -17.13 -14.13
C SER A 191 -13.06 -17.82 -13.84
N LYS A 192 -13.07 -19.17 -13.75
CA LYS A 192 -14.28 -19.95 -13.43
C LYS A 192 -14.88 -19.56 -12.07
N GLN A 193 -14.04 -19.32 -11.06
CA GLN A 193 -14.52 -18.91 -9.74
C GLN A 193 -15.16 -17.51 -9.72
N GLN A 194 -14.84 -16.64 -10.70
CA GLN A 194 -15.47 -15.32 -10.81
C GLN A 194 -16.81 -15.35 -11.55
N GLU A 195 -17.00 -16.29 -12.48
CA GLU A 195 -18.27 -16.46 -13.21
C GLU A 195 -19.39 -17.06 -12.35
N ILE A 196 -19.04 -17.73 -11.24
CA ILE A 196 -19.99 -18.37 -10.32
C ILE A 196 -20.56 -17.37 -9.29
N LYS A 197 -20.03 -16.14 -9.22
CA LYS A 197 -20.46 -15.08 -8.29
C LYS A 197 -21.41 -14.08 -8.94
#